data_AF-A0A7J3ZPQ6-F1
#
_entry.id   AF-A0A7J3ZPQ6-F1
#
_cell.length_a   1.000
_cell.length_b   1.000
_cell.length_c   1.000
_cell.angle_alpha   90.00
_cell.angle_beta   90.00
_cell.angle_gamma   90.00
#
_symmetry.space_group_name_H-M   'P 1'
#
loop_
_entity.id
_entity.type
_entity.pdbx_description
1 polymer ?
#
loop_
_entity_poly.entity_id
_entity_poly.type
_entity_poly.pdbx_seq_one_letter_code
_entity_poly.pdbx_strand_id
1 'polypeptide(L)' 'MERVKLSVDVPRELVEEIDEIVSLMGFEGREQFVESAIRRLLDEYRRLIKRIAMLK' A
#
# COMPACT_ATOMS: atom_id res chain seq x y z
N MET A 1 -2.49 -17.33 8.35
CA MET A 1 -3.31 -16.33 7.66
C MET A 1 -3.59 -16.83 6.25
N GLU A 2 -4.83 -16.73 5.80
CA GLU A 2 -5.22 -17.05 4.43
C GLU A 2 -4.72 -15.94 3.49
N ARG A 3 -4.08 -16.30 2.38
CA ARG A 3 -3.63 -15.34 1.36
C ARG A 3 -4.63 -15.33 0.21
N VAL A 4 -5.06 -14.13 -0.18
CA VAL A 4 -5.94 -13.92 -1.35
C VAL A 4 -5.09 -13.34 -2.47
N LYS A 5 -5.14 -13.94 -3.66
CA LYS A 5 -4.47 -13.42 -4.85
C LYS A 5 -5.40 -12.45 -5.58
N LEU A 6 -4.95 -11.22 -5.76
CA LEU A 6 -5.65 -10.17 -6.50
C LEU A 6 -4.80 -9.77 -7.71
N SER A 7 -5.45 -9.45 -8.83
CA SER A 7 -4.81 -8.84 -10.00
C SER A 7 -5.50 -7.50 -10.24
N VAL A 8 -4.71 -6.46 -10.54
CA VAL A 8 -5.19 -5.11 -10.81
C VAL A 8 -4.51 -4.58 -12.06
N ASP A 9 -5.29 -3.88 -12.87
CA ASP A 9 -4.75 -3.14 -14.00
C ASP A 9 -4.38 -1.74 -13.54
N VAL A 10 -3.14 -1.35 -13.78
CA VAL A 10 -2.59 -0.04 -13.39
C VAL A 10 -1.79 0.56 -14.55
N PRO A 11 -1.67 1.89 -14.64
CA PRO A 11 -0.82 2.54 -15.61
C PRO A 11 0.63 2.02 -15.51
N ARG A 12 1.28 1.86 -16.67
CA ARG A 12 2.66 1.36 -16.74
C ARG A 12 3.63 2.23 -15.94
N GLU A 13 3.50 3.55 -16.05
CA GLU A 13 4.33 4.54 -15.36
C GLU A 13 4.32 4.32 -13.84
N LEU A 14 3.16 4.01 -13.26
CA LEU A 14 3.03 3.72 -11.84
C LEU A 14 3.79 2.45 -11.44
N VAL A 15 3.81 1.43 -12.32
CA VAL A 15 4.56 0.20 -12.08
C VAL A 15 6.07 0.47 -12.10
N GLU A 16 6.51 1.32 -13.02
CA GLU A 16 7.92 1.74 -13.13
C GLU A 16 8.36 2.51 -11.88
N GLU A 17 7.54 3.43 -11.37
CA GLU A 17 7.79 4.11 -10.09
C GLU A 17 7.85 3.13 -8.91
N ILE A 18 6.95 2.14 -8.86
CA ILE A 18 6.96 1.11 -7.82
C ILE A 18 8.26 0.30 -7.87
N ASP A 19 8.72 -0.09 -9.06
CA ASP A 19 9.97 -0.84 -9.23
C ASP A 19 11.19 -0.07 -8.75
N GLU A 20 11.25 1.23 -9.08
CA GLU A 20 12.32 2.11 -8.61
C GLU A 20 12.34 2.17 -7.08
N ILE A 21 11.18 2.38 -6.45
CA ILE A 21 11.07 2.41 -4.98
C ILE A 21 11.46 1.07 -4.36
N VAL A 22 10.96 -0.04 -4.92
CA VAL A 22 11.29 -1.40 -4.47
C VAL A 22 12.80 -1.61 -4.47
N SER A 23 13.47 -1.20 -5.55
CA SER A 23 14.93 -1.31 -5.70
C SER A 23 15.67 -0.43 -4.69
N LEU A 24 15.30 0.85 -4.57
CA LEU A 24 16.00 1.81 -3.71
C LEU A 24 15.83 1.52 -2.22
N MET A 25 14.67 1.00 -1.81
CA MET A 25 14.37 0.73 -0.41
C MET A 25 14.72 -0.70 0.04
N GLY A 26 15.22 -1.54 -0.87
CA GLY A 26 15.64 -2.91 -0.56
C GLY A 26 14.48 -3.86 -0.26
N PHE A 27 13.31 -3.64 -0.87
CA PHE A 27 12.21 -4.60 -0.78
C PHE A 27 12.52 -5.86 -1.59
N GLU A 28 12.08 -7.02 -1.11
CA GLU A 28 12.22 -8.31 -1.80
C GLU A 28 11.41 -8.39 -3.10
N GLY A 29 10.41 -7.51 -3.25
CA GLY A 29 9.62 -7.37 -4.47
C GLY A 29 8.38 -6.51 -4.27
N ARG A 30 7.61 -6.37 -5.35
CA ARG A 30 6.38 -5.57 -5.37
C ARG A 30 5.34 -6.00 -4.33
N GLU A 31 5.21 -7.31 -4.07
CA GLU A 31 4.25 -7.82 -3.08
C GLU A 31 4.54 -7.27 -1.67
N GLN A 32 5.81 -7.32 -1.24
CA GLN A 32 6.22 -6.80 0.07
C GLN A 32 6.01 -5.28 0.16
N PHE A 33 6.31 -4.55 -0.92
CA PHE A 33 6.06 -3.12 -1.01
C PHE A 33 4.56 -2.80 -0.92
N VAL A 34 3.73 -3.44 -1.74
CA VAL A 34 2.27 -3.21 -1.79
C VAL A 34 1.63 -3.56 -0.45
N GLU A 35 2.02 -4.66 0.19
CA GLU A 35 1.54 -4.98 1.54
C GLU A 35 1.89 -3.88 2.54
N SER A 36 3.15 -3.42 2.54
CA SER A 36 3.62 -2.36 3.43
C SER A 36 2.90 -1.04 3.19
N ALA A 37 2.70 -0.67 1.93
CA ALA A 37 1.99 0.54 1.52
C ALA A 37 0.52 0.49 1.96
N ILE A 38 -0.19 -0.62 1.70
CA ILE A 38 -1.59 -0.80 2.09
C ILE A 38 -1.73 -0.71 3.62
N ARG A 39 -0.84 -1.33 4.40
CA ARG A 39 -0.87 -1.25 5.87
C ARG A 39 -0.74 0.20 6.36
N ARG A 40 0.24 0.95 5.83
CA ARG A 40 0.44 2.36 6.18
C ARG A 40 -0.78 3.20 5.84
N LEU A 41 -1.33 3.02 4.64
CA LEU A 41 -2.52 3.70 4.18
C LEU A 41 -3.73 3.44 5.08
N LEU A 42 -3.98 2.17 5.43
CA LEU A 42 -5.07 1.78 6.34
C LEU A 42 -4.90 2.39 7.73
N ASP A 43 -3.68 2.47 8.24
CA ASP A 43 -3.42 3.11 9.54
C ASP A 43 -3.69 4.61 9.52
N GLU A 44 -3.38 5.31 8.43
CA GLU A 44 -3.73 6.72 8.23
C GLU A 44 -5.24 6.93 8.18
N TYR A 45 -5.96 6.12 7.39
CA TYR A 45 -7.42 6.18 7.31
C TYR A 45 -8.08 5.87 8.66
N ARG A 46 -7.58 4.89 9.42
CA ARG A 46 -8.08 4.60 10.78
C ARG A 46 -7.95 5.82 11.69
N ARG A 47 -6.82 6.53 11.66
CA ARG A 47 -6.62 7.76 12.44
C ARG A 47 -7.56 8.87 11.98
N LEU A 48 -7.79 9.01 10.67
CA LEU A 48 -8.71 9.99 10.12
C LEU A 48 -10.16 9.70 10.56
N ILE A 49 -10.62 8.45 10.42
CA ILE A 49 -11.97 8.02 10.82
C ILE A 49 -12.19 8.27 12.31
N LYS A 50 -11.22 7.93 13.17
CA LYS A 50 -11.29 8.22 14.61
C LYS A 50 -11.46 9.70 14.91
N ARG A 51 -10.72 10.57 14.20
CA ARG A 51 -10.86 12.04 14.34
C ARG A 51 -12.25 12.52 13.92
N ILE A 52 -12.77 12.03 12.80
CA ILE A 52 -14.12 12.40 12.32
C ILE A 52 -15.19 11.94 13.31
N ALA A 53 -15.06 10.74 13.88
CA ALA A 53 -16.00 10.20 14.85
C ALA A 53 -16.02 10.98 16.19
N MET A 54 -14.92 11.62 16.59
CA MET A 54 -14.86 12.46 17.80
C MET A 54 -15.49 13.85 17.61
N LEU A 55 -15.71 14.28 16.37
CA LEU A 55 -16.32 15.58 16.03
C LEU A 55 -17.83 15.48 15.78
N LYS A 56 -18.39 14.27 15.77
CA LYS A 56 -19.82 13.99 15.67
C LYS A 56 -20.40 13.67 17.03
#